data_AF-A0A645DEL5-F1
#
_entry.id   AF-A0A645DEL5-F1
#
_cell.length_a   1.000
_cell.length_b   1.000
_cell.length_c   1.000
_cell.angle_alpha   90.00
_cell.angle_beta   90.00
_cell.angle_gamma   90.00
#
_symmetry.space_group_name_H-M   'P 1'
#
loop_
_entity.id
_entity.type
_entity.pdbx_description
1 polymer ?
#
loop_
_entity_poly.entity_id
_entity_poly.type
_entity_poly.pdbx_seq_one_letter_code
_entity_poly.pdbx_strand_id
1 'polypeptide(L)'
;MSSQSSVLKSGAEMSPETALRAALRLGSSSLVLGEVRGPEVKVLYEAMQVGNAGNSVIGTIHGSSVENVYERVVHTLGVPPASFKATDAVIICSGIRPGGSMRKVKRVSRIAEVTCACIEELEPSEIFTDIMYYDHSQDCLLPGEALEQGQSELIGKIARKWGITIDTAIKNIELRARIKEKIAIEGVIMPFLLEAEAVSEANNMFWLLSDSIQADTKTKENRKAREDKKESSSSGFENSPEFSSEVYLEELYRQWENWFENFVRECTGTENQRPGKKQPEEKQPLEEKRSPEIKIIS
;
A
#
# COMPACT_ATOMS: atom_id res chain seq x y z
N MET A 1 -21.47 -4.14 18.53
CA MET A 1 -20.16 -3.50 18.76
C MET A 1 -20.41 -2.16 19.41
N SER A 2 -19.90 -1.96 20.63
CA SER A 2 -20.15 -0.75 21.42
C SER A 2 -19.21 0.36 20.96
N SER A 3 -19.75 1.39 20.30
CA SER A 3 -19.04 2.65 20.05
C SER A 3 -18.92 3.42 21.36
N GLN A 4 -17.75 3.43 21.98
CA GLN A 4 -17.49 4.32 23.12
C GLN A 4 -17.21 5.74 22.61
N SER A 5 -17.97 6.70 23.13
CA SER A 5 -17.86 8.14 22.85
C SER A 5 -16.71 8.73 23.67
N SER A 6 -15.86 9.52 23.02
CA SER A 6 -14.66 10.18 23.58
C SER A 6 -14.94 11.38 24.51
N VAL A 7 -16.13 11.45 25.13
CA VAL A 7 -16.61 12.66 25.84
C VAL A 7 -16.50 12.53 27.36
N LEU A 8 -16.28 11.34 27.92
CA LEU A 8 -16.17 11.15 29.37
C LEU A 8 -14.72 10.79 29.75
N LYS A 9 -13.92 11.81 30.08
CA LYS A 9 -12.59 11.63 30.69
C LYS A 9 -12.72 10.92 32.04
N SER A 10 -12.80 9.59 32.00
CA SER A 10 -12.48 8.73 33.14
C SER A 10 -10.96 8.72 33.32
N GLY A 11 -10.47 8.69 34.56
CA GLY A 11 -9.05 8.82 34.91
C GLY A 11 -8.10 7.77 34.33
N ALA A 12 -8.59 6.84 33.51
CA ALA A 12 -7.83 5.83 32.79
C ALA A 12 -7.74 6.06 31.26
N GLU A 13 -8.38 7.10 30.71
CA GLU A 13 -8.30 7.39 29.27
C GLU A 13 -7.03 8.17 28.94
N MET A 14 -6.08 7.50 28.28
CA MET A 14 -4.91 8.15 27.71
C MET A 14 -5.32 8.95 26.46
N SER A 15 -4.90 10.21 26.37
CA SER A 15 -5.13 11.00 25.16
C SER A 15 -4.35 10.43 23.97
N PRO A 16 -4.87 10.53 22.74
CA PRO A 16 -4.13 10.13 21.54
C PRO A 16 -2.75 10.81 21.43
N GLU A 17 -2.66 12.06 21.86
CA GLU A 17 -1.43 12.84 21.89
C GLU A 17 -0.38 12.22 22.83
N THR A 18 -0.78 11.81 24.04
CA THR A 18 0.13 11.15 24.99
C THR A 18 0.53 9.77 24.49
N ALA A 19 -0.41 9.02 23.90
CA ALA A 19 -0.15 7.72 23.27
C ALA A 19 0.91 7.84 22.17
N LEU A 20 0.75 8.83 21.30
CA LEU A 20 1.65 9.12 20.20
C LEU A 20 3.04 9.50 20.70
N ARG A 21 3.15 10.42 21.67
CA ARG A 21 4.46 10.78 22.25
C ARG A 21 5.16 9.59 22.91
N ALA A 22 4.42 8.70 23.55
CA ALA A 22 4.97 7.48 24.13
C ALA A 22 5.47 6.54 23.02
N ALA A 23 4.68 6.32 21.97
CA ALA A 23 5.05 5.49 20.82
C ALA A 23 6.32 6.01 20.11
N LEU A 24 6.42 7.33 19.90
CA LEU A 24 7.58 7.97 19.27
C LEU A 24 8.88 7.80 20.07
N ARG A 25 8.80 7.59 21.39
CA ARG A 25 9.96 7.29 22.24
C ARG A 25 10.42 5.84 22.19
N LEU A 26 9.57 4.94 21.70
CA LEU A 26 9.92 3.52 21.54
C LEU A 26 10.82 3.28 20.31
N GLY A 27 11.02 4.30 19.46
CA GLY A 27 11.98 4.26 18.35
C GLY A 27 11.38 3.76 17.02
N SER A 28 12.26 3.26 16.15
CA SER A 28 12.02 2.90 14.75
C SER A 28 10.93 1.85 14.58
N SER A 29 9.71 2.33 14.35
CA SER A 29 8.51 1.53 14.14
C SER A 29 7.76 2.01 12.90
N SER A 30 6.87 1.17 12.37
CA SER A 30 5.83 1.63 11.45
C SER A 30 4.65 2.11 12.27
N LEU A 31 4.30 3.37 12.13
CA LEU A 31 3.24 4.01 12.90
C LEU A 31 1.94 4.05 12.09
N VAL A 32 0.88 3.47 12.64
CA VAL A 32 -0.46 3.46 12.03
C VAL A 32 -1.41 4.24 12.93
N LEU A 33 -1.86 5.41 12.47
CA LEU A 33 -2.87 6.20 13.14
C LEU A 33 -4.25 5.89 12.55
N GLY A 34 -5.14 5.33 13.36
CA GLY A 34 -6.49 4.96 12.92
C GLY A 34 -7.22 6.12 12.24
N GLU A 35 -7.39 7.24 12.95
CA GLU A 35 -7.92 8.48 12.38
C GLU A 35 -7.37 9.68 13.15
N VAL A 36 -6.90 10.70 12.43
CA VAL A 36 -6.44 11.95 13.01
C VAL A 36 -7.56 12.99 13.06
N ARG A 37 -7.80 13.56 14.26
CA ARG A 37 -8.91 14.47 14.51
C ARG A 37 -8.55 15.71 15.34
N GLY A 38 -7.41 15.73 16.00
CA GLY A 38 -7.10 16.73 17.01
C GLY A 38 -5.61 17.09 17.14
N PRO A 39 -5.17 17.53 18.33
CA PRO A 39 -3.84 18.10 18.54
C PRO A 39 -2.70 17.10 18.34
N GLU A 40 -2.98 15.80 18.32
CA GLU A 40 -2.00 14.74 18.03
C GLU A 40 -1.32 14.92 16.67
N VAL A 41 -1.98 15.60 15.71
CA VAL A 41 -1.44 15.84 14.37
C VAL A 41 -0.22 16.76 14.40
N LYS A 42 -0.21 17.79 15.25
CA LYS A 42 0.96 18.66 15.40
C LYS A 42 2.17 17.89 15.88
N VAL A 43 1.97 17.07 16.91
CA VAL A 43 3.00 16.20 17.47
C VAL A 43 3.52 15.21 16.43
N LEU A 44 2.64 14.67 15.59
CA LEU A 44 3.02 13.77 14.50
C LEU A 44 3.93 14.47 13.50
N TYR A 45 3.51 15.63 12.98
CA TYR A 45 4.28 16.37 11.99
C TYR A 45 5.61 16.90 12.55
N GLU A 46 5.63 17.35 13.81
CA GLU A 46 6.88 17.69 14.52
C GLU A 46 7.83 16.48 14.56
N ALA A 47 7.31 15.30 14.92
CA ALA A 47 8.12 14.09 14.98
C ALA A 47 8.61 13.62 13.60
N MET A 48 7.79 13.75 12.56
CA MET A 48 8.19 13.43 11.18
C MET A 48 9.29 14.36 10.69
N GLN A 49 9.19 15.65 11.00
CA GLN A 49 10.17 16.66 10.57
C GLN A 49 11.55 16.47 11.24
N VAL A 50 11.58 16.01 12.49
CA VAL A 50 12.82 15.69 13.22
C VAL A 50 13.37 14.29 12.83
N GLY A 51 12.63 13.51 12.03
CA GLY A 51 13.02 12.16 11.63
C GLY A 51 12.80 11.10 12.72
N ASN A 52 12.01 11.41 13.75
CA ASN A 52 11.71 10.53 14.87
C ASN A 52 10.45 9.68 14.69
N ALA A 53 9.65 9.94 13.64
CA ALA A 53 8.37 9.24 13.42
C ALA A 53 8.48 7.81 12.85
N GLY A 54 9.68 7.21 12.89
CA GLY A 54 9.89 5.84 12.45
C GLY A 54 10.08 5.69 10.93
N ASN A 55 10.03 4.44 10.45
CA ASN A 55 10.34 4.12 9.05
C ASN A 55 9.16 4.41 8.10
N SER A 56 7.92 4.30 8.59
CA SER A 56 6.70 4.52 7.83
C SER A 56 5.60 5.04 8.74
N VAL A 57 4.91 6.09 8.31
CA VAL A 57 3.76 6.65 9.00
C VAL A 57 2.57 6.61 8.05
N ILE A 58 1.49 5.99 8.48
CA ILE A 58 0.21 6.02 7.76
C ILE A 58 -0.90 6.44 8.72
N GLY A 59 -1.89 7.14 8.20
CA GLY A 59 -3.09 7.43 8.96
C GLY A 59 -4.25 7.87 8.10
N THR A 60 -5.45 7.88 8.67
CA THR A 60 -6.64 8.37 7.97
C THR A 60 -7.06 9.74 8.48
N ILE A 61 -7.55 10.57 7.57
CA ILE A 61 -8.11 11.88 7.87
C ILE A 61 -9.36 12.06 7.03
N HIS A 62 -10.38 12.69 7.60
CA HIS A 62 -11.58 12.98 6.83
C HIS A 62 -11.37 14.22 5.96
N GLY A 63 -11.37 14.00 4.65
CA GLY A 63 -11.30 15.02 3.59
C GLY A 63 -11.80 14.44 2.26
N SER A 64 -12.50 15.26 1.48
CA SER A 64 -13.07 14.87 0.17
C SER A 64 -12.14 15.11 -1.02
N SER A 65 -11.07 15.89 -0.83
CA SER A 65 -10.07 16.22 -1.84
C SER A 65 -8.72 16.46 -1.18
N VAL A 66 -7.65 16.55 -1.96
CA VAL A 66 -6.29 16.81 -1.46
C VAL A 66 -6.18 18.20 -0.81
N GLU A 67 -6.88 19.19 -1.37
CA GLU A 67 -6.98 20.55 -0.84
C GLU A 67 -7.72 20.55 0.49
N ASN A 68 -8.80 19.78 0.64
CA ASN A 68 -9.51 19.65 1.92
C ASN A 68 -8.64 18.99 2.99
N VAL A 69 -7.78 18.04 2.61
CA VAL A 69 -6.81 17.44 3.53
C VAL A 69 -5.80 18.49 3.97
N TYR A 70 -5.25 19.26 3.04
CA TYR A 70 -4.32 20.36 3.35
C TYR A 70 -4.94 21.40 4.28
N GLU A 71 -6.12 21.93 3.93
CA GLU A 71 -6.89 22.89 4.73
C GLU A 71 -7.13 22.37 6.15
N ARG A 72 -7.47 21.09 6.27
CA ARG A 72 -7.72 20.51 7.58
C ARG A 72 -6.45 20.36 8.40
N VAL A 73 -5.35 19.89 7.82
CA VAL A 73 -4.10 19.69 8.55
C VAL A 73 -3.47 21.03 8.93
N VAL A 74 -3.37 21.95 7.97
CA VAL A 74 -2.67 23.22 8.14
C VAL A 74 -3.54 24.25 8.85
N HIS A 75 -4.72 24.57 8.31
CA HIS A 75 -5.55 25.67 8.81
C HIS A 75 -6.44 25.26 9.98
N THR A 76 -7.03 24.06 9.96
CA THR A 76 -7.94 23.62 11.04
C THR A 76 -7.18 23.06 12.25
N LEU A 77 -6.23 22.15 12.01
CA LEU A 77 -5.46 21.48 13.06
C LEU A 77 -4.20 22.26 13.45
N GLY A 78 -3.83 23.29 12.68
CA GLY A 78 -2.79 24.25 13.02
C GLY A 78 -1.37 23.70 12.87
N VAL A 79 -1.15 22.77 11.94
CA VAL A 79 0.20 22.32 11.55
C VAL A 79 0.83 23.41 10.68
N PRO A 80 2.10 23.78 10.92
CA PRO A 80 2.79 24.73 10.04
C PRO A 80 2.84 24.24 8.58
N PRO A 81 2.59 25.10 7.57
CA PRO A 81 2.68 24.72 6.15
C PRO A 81 4.00 24.01 5.80
N ALA A 82 5.13 24.51 6.32
CA ALA A 82 6.43 23.91 6.11
C ALA A 82 6.55 22.46 6.63
N SER A 83 5.83 22.12 7.70
CA SER A 83 5.82 20.76 8.25
C SER A 83 5.01 19.80 7.38
N PHE A 84 4.01 20.28 6.63
CA PHE A 84 3.19 19.44 5.73
C PHE A 84 4.03 18.74 4.65
N LYS A 85 5.19 19.30 4.28
CA LYS A 85 6.18 18.70 3.38
C LYS A 85 6.65 17.30 3.80
N ALA A 86 6.50 16.94 5.09
CA ALA A 86 6.82 15.60 5.57
C ALA A 86 5.83 14.53 5.06
N THR A 87 4.67 14.92 4.54
CA THR A 87 3.73 14.01 3.86
C THR A 87 4.25 13.67 2.47
N ASP A 88 4.41 12.39 2.17
CA ASP A 88 4.86 11.93 0.85
C ASP A 88 3.72 11.86 -0.18
N ALA A 89 2.56 11.33 0.23
CA ALA A 89 1.42 11.14 -0.65
C ALA A 89 0.08 11.21 0.11
N VAL A 90 -0.98 11.56 -0.61
CA VAL A 90 -2.37 11.60 -0.14
C VAL A 90 -3.23 10.74 -1.06
N ILE A 91 -3.97 9.80 -0.47
CA ILE A 91 -4.88 8.90 -1.18
C ILE A 91 -6.31 9.27 -0.80
N ILE A 92 -7.12 9.64 -1.79
CA ILE A 92 -8.52 10.01 -1.59
C ILE A 92 -9.42 8.81 -1.92
N CYS A 93 -10.24 8.41 -0.95
CA CYS A 93 -11.22 7.34 -1.09
C CYS A 93 -12.65 7.90 -1.08
N SER A 94 -13.32 7.81 -2.22
CA SER A 94 -14.65 8.42 -2.44
C SER A 94 -15.74 7.37 -2.66
N GLY A 95 -16.97 7.72 -2.28
CA GLY A 95 -18.14 6.92 -2.61
C GLY A 95 -18.72 7.36 -3.94
N ILE A 96 -18.66 6.52 -4.95
CA ILE A 96 -19.20 6.80 -6.29
C ILE A 96 -20.51 6.05 -6.51
N ARG A 97 -21.30 6.54 -7.46
CA ARG A 97 -22.54 5.90 -7.94
C ARG A 97 -22.40 5.63 -9.44
N PRO A 98 -21.94 4.42 -9.83
CA PRO A 98 -21.74 4.07 -11.23
C PRO A 98 -23.04 4.26 -12.01
N GLY A 99 -23.00 5.00 -13.12
CA GLY A 99 -24.16 5.30 -13.96
C GLY A 99 -25.31 6.03 -13.24
N GLY A 100 -25.05 6.71 -12.12
CA GLY A 100 -26.09 7.34 -11.30
C GLY A 100 -26.96 6.36 -10.49
N SER A 101 -26.54 5.09 -10.38
CA SER A 101 -27.25 4.05 -9.64
C SER A 101 -27.47 4.39 -8.15
N MET A 102 -28.48 3.78 -7.54
CA MET A 102 -28.66 3.78 -6.09
C MET A 102 -27.55 3.02 -5.35
N ARG A 103 -26.85 2.12 -6.04
CA ARG A 103 -25.71 1.39 -5.48
C ARG A 103 -24.52 2.34 -5.32
N LYS A 104 -24.11 2.56 -4.08
CA LYS A 104 -22.84 3.23 -3.76
C LYS A 104 -21.72 2.20 -3.72
N VAL A 105 -20.61 2.49 -4.40
CA VAL A 105 -19.38 1.71 -4.28
C VAL A 105 -18.26 2.64 -3.82
N LYS A 106 -17.32 2.11 -3.03
CA LYS A 106 -16.13 2.85 -2.63
C LYS A 106 -15.03 2.60 -3.66
N ARG A 107 -14.38 3.68 -4.09
CA ARG A 107 -13.22 3.65 -4.98
C ARG A 107 -12.16 4.61 -4.45
N VAL A 108 -10.90 4.29 -4.72
CA VAL A 108 -9.84 5.30 -4.69
C VAL A 108 -10.13 6.24 -5.86
N SER A 109 -10.33 7.52 -5.57
CA SER A 109 -10.63 8.52 -6.60
C SER A 109 -9.39 9.23 -7.12
N ARG A 110 -8.38 9.39 -6.26
CA ARG A 110 -7.15 10.12 -6.58
C ARG A 110 -6.01 9.65 -5.68
N ILE A 111 -4.82 9.53 -6.25
CA ILE A 111 -3.55 9.32 -5.56
C ILE A 111 -2.66 10.49 -5.98
N ALA A 112 -2.29 11.35 -5.04
CA ALA A 112 -1.44 12.50 -5.30
C ALA A 112 -0.18 12.44 -4.44
N GLU A 113 0.96 12.86 -4.99
CA GLU A 113 2.19 13.08 -4.25
C GLU A 113 2.33 14.55 -3.85
N VAL A 114 3.07 14.82 -2.77
CA VAL A 114 3.40 16.18 -2.34
C VAL A 114 4.77 16.55 -2.93
N THR A 115 4.77 17.46 -3.92
CA THR A 115 5.96 17.76 -4.73
C THR A 115 6.75 18.97 -4.25
N CYS A 116 6.15 19.83 -3.42
CA CYS A 116 6.72 21.16 -3.23
C CYS A 116 7.91 21.25 -2.23
N ALA A 117 8.93 22.00 -2.62
CA ALA A 117 10.06 22.39 -1.78
C ALA A 117 9.70 23.48 -0.74
N CYS A 118 8.80 24.41 -1.09
CA CYS A 118 8.39 25.58 -0.30
C CYS A 118 6.86 25.79 -0.39
N ILE A 119 6.13 25.35 0.65
CA ILE A 119 4.66 25.34 0.66
C ILE A 119 4.07 26.72 1.05
N GLU A 120 4.86 27.60 1.66
CA GLU A 120 4.39 28.83 2.33
C GLU A 120 3.78 29.89 1.40
N GLU A 121 4.09 29.84 0.10
CA GLU A 121 3.65 30.85 -0.89
C GLU A 121 2.77 30.27 -2.01
N LEU A 122 2.37 29.00 -1.92
CA LEU A 122 1.66 28.30 -2.99
C LEU A 122 0.18 28.13 -2.71
N GLU A 123 -0.59 28.10 -3.80
CA GLU A 123 -1.97 27.66 -3.73
C GLU A 123 -2.04 26.15 -3.46
N PRO A 124 -3.08 25.65 -2.76
CA PRO A 124 -3.21 24.23 -2.46
C PRO A 124 -3.11 23.31 -3.69
N SER A 125 -3.54 23.78 -4.86
CA SER A 125 -3.44 23.04 -6.12
C SER A 125 -2.02 22.85 -6.65
N GLU A 126 -1.08 23.69 -6.23
CA GLU A 126 0.33 23.64 -6.66
C GLU A 126 1.20 22.77 -5.73
N ILE A 127 0.63 22.33 -4.60
CA ILE A 127 1.30 21.48 -3.61
C ILE A 127 1.32 20.01 -4.07
N PHE A 128 0.29 19.62 -4.83
CA PHE A 128 0.01 18.23 -5.18
C PHE A 128 0.20 17.96 -6.66
N THR A 129 0.78 16.81 -6.96
CA THR A 129 0.83 16.27 -8.32
C THR A 129 0.10 14.93 -8.34
N ASP A 130 -0.84 14.78 -9.27
CA ASP A 130 -1.63 13.55 -9.40
C ASP A 130 -0.76 12.43 -10.00
N ILE A 131 -0.61 11.34 -9.25
CA ILE A 131 0.06 10.10 -9.69
C ILE A 131 -0.93 9.16 -10.38
N MET A 132 -2.14 9.05 -9.83
CA MET A 132 -3.23 8.32 -10.46
C MET A 132 -4.57 9.00 -10.17
N TYR A 133 -5.49 8.90 -11.12
CA TYR A 133 -6.85 9.40 -10.98
C TYR A 133 -7.85 8.34 -11.46
N TYR A 134 -9.07 8.41 -10.94
CA TYR A 134 -10.11 7.44 -11.28
C TYR A 134 -10.91 7.87 -12.50
N ASP A 135 -10.98 7.00 -13.51
CA ASP A 135 -11.88 7.16 -14.65
C ASP A 135 -13.25 6.50 -14.39
N HIS A 136 -14.30 7.30 -14.58
CA HIS A 136 -15.67 6.87 -14.30
C HIS A 136 -16.24 5.97 -15.40
N SER A 137 -15.70 6.05 -16.61
CA SER A 137 -16.21 5.34 -17.79
C SER A 137 -15.74 3.89 -17.79
N GLN A 138 -14.50 3.66 -17.37
CA GLN A 138 -13.83 2.35 -17.37
C GLN A 138 -13.82 1.66 -15.99
N ASP A 139 -14.26 2.34 -14.92
CA ASP A 139 -14.19 1.85 -13.53
C ASP A 139 -12.77 1.41 -13.12
N CYS A 140 -11.77 2.22 -13.49
CA CYS A 140 -10.36 1.95 -13.22
C CYS A 140 -9.56 3.20 -12.83
N LEU A 141 -8.40 2.99 -12.22
CA LEU A 141 -7.41 4.06 -12.01
C LEU A 141 -6.53 4.16 -13.25
N LEU A 142 -6.37 5.38 -13.76
CA LEU A 142 -5.44 5.71 -14.82
C LEU A 142 -4.21 6.42 -14.25
N PRO A 143 -3.03 6.20 -14.83
CA PRO A 143 -1.83 6.93 -14.45
C PRO A 143 -1.99 8.42 -14.82
N GLY A 144 -1.48 9.30 -13.97
CA GLY A 144 -1.32 10.72 -14.26
C GLY A 144 -0.05 10.96 -15.07
N GLU A 145 0.06 12.16 -15.66
CA GLU A 145 1.21 12.55 -16.50
C GLU A 145 2.55 12.37 -15.78
N ALA A 146 2.62 12.68 -14.48
CA ALA A 146 3.83 12.54 -13.68
C ALA A 146 4.30 11.08 -13.56
N LEU A 147 3.36 10.12 -13.53
CA LEU A 147 3.71 8.70 -13.50
C LEU A 147 4.09 8.20 -14.89
N GLU A 148 3.32 8.55 -15.92
CA GLU A 148 3.58 8.14 -17.31
C GLU A 148 4.92 8.65 -17.85
N GLN A 149 5.28 9.88 -17.50
CA GLN A 149 6.51 10.52 -17.96
C GLN A 149 7.72 10.24 -17.05
N GLY A 150 7.55 9.46 -15.98
CA GLY A 150 8.61 9.17 -15.02
C GLY A 150 9.09 10.40 -14.24
N GLN A 151 8.21 11.38 -14.04
CA GLN A 151 8.50 12.66 -13.37
C GLN A 151 8.05 12.70 -11.90
N SER A 152 7.58 11.57 -11.34
CA SER A 152 7.20 11.49 -9.92
C SER A 152 8.40 11.78 -9.02
N GLU A 153 8.27 12.81 -8.17
CA GLU A 153 9.29 13.16 -7.19
C GLU A 153 9.38 12.10 -6.08
N LEU A 154 8.26 11.49 -5.71
CA LEU A 154 8.23 10.42 -4.73
C LEU A 154 9.02 9.20 -5.22
N ILE A 155 8.74 8.73 -6.44
CA ILE A 155 9.46 7.59 -7.03
C ILE A 155 10.93 7.98 -7.26
N GLY A 156 11.20 9.21 -7.70
CA GLY A 156 12.55 9.75 -7.81
C GLY A 156 13.33 9.73 -6.49
N LYS A 157 12.71 10.09 -5.36
CA LYS A 157 13.32 9.99 -4.02
C LYS A 157 13.68 8.53 -3.67
N ILE A 158 12.79 7.58 -3.98
CA ILE A 158 13.02 6.14 -3.75
C ILE A 158 14.18 5.64 -4.62
N ALA A 159 14.16 5.95 -5.91
CA ALA A 159 15.19 5.57 -6.87
C ALA A 159 16.59 6.07 -6.42
N ARG A 160 16.68 7.35 -5.99
CA ARG A 160 17.92 7.93 -5.43
C ARG A 160 18.40 7.21 -4.17
N LYS A 161 17.49 6.88 -3.24
CA LYS A 161 17.84 6.14 -2.01
C LYS A 161 18.35 4.72 -2.30
N TRP A 162 17.81 4.08 -3.33
CA TRP A 162 18.20 2.72 -3.72
C TRP A 162 19.38 2.70 -4.70
N GLY A 163 19.81 3.86 -5.22
CA GLY A 163 20.88 3.94 -6.21
C GLY A 163 20.51 3.38 -7.58
N ILE A 164 19.22 3.40 -7.94
CA ILE A 164 18.70 2.88 -9.21
C ILE A 164 18.07 4.00 -10.05
N THR A 165 17.78 3.71 -11.32
CA THR A 165 17.02 4.63 -12.20
C THR A 165 15.53 4.66 -11.83
N ILE A 166 14.86 5.75 -12.18
CA ILE A 166 13.40 5.88 -12.00
C ILE A 166 12.67 4.75 -12.75
N ASP A 167 13.07 4.46 -13.99
CA ASP A 167 12.50 3.36 -14.78
C ASP A 167 12.61 2.01 -14.07
N THR A 168 13.76 1.73 -13.44
CA THR A 168 13.94 0.48 -12.67
C THR A 168 13.06 0.46 -11.42
N ALA A 169 12.85 1.62 -10.78
CA ALA A 169 11.93 1.74 -9.65
C ALA A 169 10.48 1.51 -10.09
N ILE A 170 10.06 2.06 -11.23
CA ILE A 170 8.72 1.84 -11.82
C ILE A 170 8.53 0.37 -12.15
N LYS A 171 9.49 -0.28 -12.84
CA LYS A 171 9.42 -1.73 -13.12
C LYS A 171 9.33 -2.58 -11.85
N ASN A 172 9.97 -2.17 -10.75
CA ASN A 172 9.81 -2.82 -9.45
C ASN A 172 8.38 -2.65 -8.87
N ILE A 173 7.78 -1.48 -9.05
CA ILE A 173 6.39 -1.22 -8.65
C ILE A 173 5.43 -2.08 -9.47
N GLU A 174 5.62 -2.14 -10.79
CA GLU A 174 4.83 -2.98 -11.71
C GLU A 174 4.94 -4.47 -11.37
N LEU A 175 6.15 -4.96 -11.08
CA LEU A 175 6.38 -6.33 -10.63
C LEU A 175 5.56 -6.65 -9.36
N ARG A 176 5.62 -5.74 -8.37
CA ARG A 176 4.84 -5.90 -7.13
C ARG A 176 3.34 -5.79 -7.39
N ALA A 177 2.91 -4.99 -8.35
CA ALA A 177 1.51 -4.91 -8.77
C ALA A 177 1.04 -6.27 -9.35
N ARG A 178 1.83 -6.90 -10.23
CA ARG A 178 1.55 -8.26 -10.77
C ARG A 178 1.44 -9.30 -9.65
N ILE A 179 2.34 -9.25 -8.67
CA ILE A 179 2.27 -10.12 -7.49
C ILE A 179 0.95 -9.95 -6.74
N LYS A 180 0.54 -8.70 -6.46
CA LYS A 180 -0.72 -8.42 -5.77
C LYS A 180 -1.94 -8.80 -6.61
N GLU A 181 -1.88 -8.60 -7.92
CA GLU A 181 -2.93 -9.01 -8.85
C GLU A 181 -3.12 -10.54 -8.84
N LYS A 182 -2.03 -11.32 -8.93
CA LYS A 182 -2.10 -12.79 -8.84
C LYS A 182 -2.71 -13.25 -7.52
N ILE A 183 -2.30 -12.66 -6.38
CA ILE A 183 -2.90 -12.95 -5.07
C ILE A 183 -4.39 -12.59 -5.06
N ALA A 184 -4.78 -11.44 -5.62
CA ALA A 184 -6.16 -10.99 -5.65
C ALA A 184 -7.04 -11.91 -6.51
N ILE A 185 -6.56 -12.35 -7.67
CA ILE A 185 -7.26 -13.27 -8.58
C ILE A 185 -7.53 -14.60 -7.88
N GLU A 186 -6.49 -15.23 -7.32
CA GLU A 186 -6.64 -16.50 -6.59
C GLU A 186 -7.48 -16.32 -5.31
N GLY A 187 -7.38 -15.15 -4.68
CA GLY A 187 -8.12 -14.77 -3.49
C GLY A 187 -9.63 -14.68 -3.68
N VAL A 188 -10.12 -14.53 -4.92
CA VAL A 188 -11.56 -14.65 -5.23
C VAL A 188 -12.07 -16.05 -4.93
N ILE A 189 -11.25 -17.07 -5.20
CA ILE A 189 -11.58 -18.48 -4.97
C ILE A 189 -11.20 -18.90 -3.54
N MET A 190 -10.06 -18.40 -3.05
CA MET A 190 -9.47 -18.74 -1.75
C MET A 190 -9.28 -17.50 -0.88
N PRO A 191 -10.30 -17.07 -0.12
CA PRO A 191 -10.26 -15.82 0.64
C PRO A 191 -9.09 -15.69 1.63
N PHE A 192 -8.57 -16.82 2.14
CA PHE A 192 -7.42 -16.81 3.07
C PHE A 192 -6.16 -16.18 2.45
N LEU A 193 -6.02 -16.17 1.12
CA LEU A 193 -4.90 -15.54 0.43
C LEU A 193 -4.91 -14.01 0.54
N LEU A 194 -6.06 -13.43 0.86
CA LEU A 194 -6.22 -11.98 1.08
C LEU A 194 -5.90 -11.58 2.52
N GLU A 195 -5.73 -12.54 3.42
CA GLU A 195 -5.41 -12.29 4.83
C GLU A 195 -3.94 -11.90 5.02
N ALA A 196 -3.67 -11.20 6.12
CA ALA A 196 -2.37 -10.60 6.39
C ALA A 196 -1.23 -11.63 6.42
N GLU A 197 -1.48 -12.84 6.95
CA GLU A 197 -0.48 -13.90 7.02
C GLU A 197 -0.01 -14.33 5.64
N ALA A 198 -0.94 -14.67 4.74
CA ALA A 198 -0.62 -15.11 3.39
C ALA A 198 0.09 -14.01 2.58
N VAL A 199 -0.39 -12.77 2.71
CA VAL A 199 0.21 -11.61 2.06
C VAL A 199 1.63 -11.34 2.58
N SER A 200 1.88 -11.56 3.87
CA SER A 200 3.20 -11.42 4.48
C SER A 200 4.15 -12.52 4.02
N GLU A 201 3.71 -13.78 3.96
CA GLU A 201 4.51 -14.90 3.46
C GLU A 201 4.92 -14.69 2.00
N ALA A 202 3.97 -14.30 1.15
CA ALA A 202 4.22 -13.93 -0.24
C ALA A 202 5.29 -12.82 -0.38
N ASN A 203 5.22 -11.79 0.46
CA ASN A 203 6.20 -10.71 0.47
C ASN A 203 7.57 -11.17 0.97
N ASN A 204 7.62 -12.01 2.00
CA ASN A 204 8.89 -12.56 2.52
C ASN A 204 9.60 -13.41 1.45
N MET A 205 8.84 -14.21 0.72
CA MET A 205 9.39 -15.02 -0.37
C MET A 205 9.90 -14.18 -1.53
N PHE A 206 9.23 -13.07 -1.86
CA PHE A 206 9.76 -12.11 -2.83
C PHE A 206 11.16 -11.60 -2.43
N TRP A 207 11.37 -11.24 -1.17
CA TRP A 207 12.68 -10.78 -0.69
C TRP A 207 13.74 -11.87 -0.71
N LEU A 208 13.40 -13.08 -0.25
CA LEU A 208 14.31 -14.23 -0.25
C LEU A 208 14.80 -14.56 -1.67
N LEU A 209 13.89 -14.57 -2.64
CA LEU A 209 14.22 -14.83 -4.05
C LEU A 209 15.04 -13.70 -4.67
N SER A 210 14.71 -12.44 -4.34
CA SER A 210 15.49 -11.28 -4.77
C SER A 210 16.94 -11.39 -4.30
N ASP A 211 17.15 -11.72 -3.02
CA ASP A 211 18.50 -11.85 -2.45
C ASP A 211 19.25 -13.05 -3.05
N SER A 212 18.58 -14.19 -3.26
CA SER A 212 19.23 -15.37 -3.86
C SER A 212 19.67 -15.13 -5.30
N ILE A 213 18.83 -14.49 -6.12
CA ILE A 213 19.16 -14.20 -7.52
C ILE A 213 20.32 -13.20 -7.59
N GLN A 214 20.35 -12.18 -6.73
CA GLN A 214 21.47 -11.24 -6.68
C GLN A 214 22.78 -11.90 -6.24
N ALA A 215 22.74 -12.83 -5.29
CA ALA A 215 23.91 -13.58 -4.86
C ALA A 215 24.46 -14.50 -5.97
N ASP A 216 23.58 -15.15 -6.73
CA ASP A 216 23.95 -15.99 -7.87
C ASP A 216 24.59 -15.18 -9.00
N THR A 217 24.04 -14.00 -9.31
CA THR A 217 24.60 -13.10 -10.33
C THR A 217 26.02 -12.67 -9.95
N LYS A 218 26.23 -12.21 -8.71
CA LYS A 218 27.57 -11.86 -8.20
C LYS A 218 28.55 -13.03 -8.26
N THR A 219 28.07 -14.26 -8.03
CA THR A 219 28.91 -15.46 -8.10
C THR A 219 29.33 -15.79 -9.52
N LYS A 220 28.41 -15.66 -10.50
CA LYS A 220 28.68 -15.87 -11.93
C LYS A 220 29.66 -14.84 -12.48
N GLU A 221 29.49 -13.57 -12.13
CA GLU A 221 30.42 -12.49 -12.51
C GLU A 221 31.82 -12.72 -11.96
N ASN A 222 31.94 -13.13 -10.69
CA ASN A 222 33.24 -13.43 -10.07
C ASN A 222 33.94 -14.64 -10.71
N ARG A 223 33.18 -15.65 -11.17
CA ARG A 223 33.76 -16.80 -11.91
C ARG A 223 34.25 -16.36 -13.28
N LYS A 224 33.43 -15.61 -14.03
CA LYS A 224 33.80 -15.09 -15.35
C LYS A 224 35.06 -14.19 -15.28
N ALA A 225 35.13 -13.28 -14.31
CA ALA A 225 36.31 -12.43 -14.10
C ALA A 225 37.59 -13.21 -13.73
N ARG A 226 37.47 -14.42 -13.14
CA ARG A 226 38.62 -15.31 -12.86
C ARG A 226 39.04 -16.12 -14.09
N GLU A 227 38.11 -16.46 -14.96
CA GLU A 227 38.34 -17.14 -16.24
C GLU A 227 38.96 -16.18 -17.25
N ASP A 228 38.41 -14.96 -17.38
CA ASP A 228 38.95 -13.91 -18.27
C ASP A 228 40.38 -13.50 -17.86
N LYS A 229 40.69 -13.45 -16.56
CA LYS A 229 42.07 -13.21 -16.06
C LYS A 229 43.06 -14.34 -16.37
N LYS A 230 42.59 -15.55 -16.67
CA LYS A 230 43.44 -16.66 -17.14
C LYS A 230 43.66 -16.62 -18.66
N GLU A 231 42.76 -15.98 -19.40
CA GLU A 231 42.79 -15.96 -20.87
C GLU A 231 43.30 -14.63 -21.48
N SER A 232 43.29 -13.52 -20.74
CA SER A 232 43.73 -12.22 -21.26
C SER A 232 45.21 -11.91 -20.99
N SER A 233 46.08 -12.55 -21.77
CA SER A 233 47.32 -11.95 -22.25
C SER A 233 47.14 -11.45 -23.70
N SER A 234 46.05 -10.76 -24.02
CA SER A 234 45.96 -9.79 -25.14
C SER A 234 44.60 -9.12 -25.24
N SER A 235 44.64 -7.78 -25.34
CA SER A 235 43.71 -6.86 -26.02
C SER A 235 42.19 -6.92 -25.78
N GLY A 236 41.65 -5.74 -25.43
CA GLY A 236 40.31 -5.31 -25.86
C GLY A 236 39.39 -4.89 -24.71
N PHE A 237 39.31 -3.58 -24.48
CA PHE A 237 38.22 -2.96 -23.72
C PHE A 237 36.93 -3.16 -24.50
N GLU A 238 36.07 -4.08 -24.07
CA GLU A 238 34.67 -4.15 -24.53
C GLU A 238 33.74 -4.32 -23.33
N ASN A 239 32.61 -3.63 -23.43
CA ASN A 239 31.68 -3.32 -22.37
C ASN A 239 31.23 -4.55 -21.57
N SER A 240 31.18 -4.39 -20.25
CA SER A 240 30.51 -5.31 -19.35
C SER A 240 29.07 -5.53 -19.83
N PRO A 241 28.56 -6.77 -19.89
CA PRO A 241 27.19 -6.99 -20.26
C PRO A 241 26.32 -6.44 -19.14
N GLU A 242 25.63 -5.33 -19.39
CA GLU A 242 24.50 -4.90 -18.58
C GLU A 242 23.52 -6.08 -18.54
N PHE A 243 23.51 -6.82 -17.45
CA PHE A 243 22.41 -7.73 -17.17
C PHE A 243 21.18 -6.84 -17.10
N SER A 244 20.33 -6.86 -18.13
CA SER A 244 19.23 -5.90 -18.20
C SER A 244 18.35 -6.11 -16.96
N SER A 245 18.09 -5.02 -16.24
CA SER A 245 17.27 -5.04 -15.02
C SER A 245 15.92 -5.72 -15.25
N GLU A 246 15.44 -5.69 -16.48
CA GLU A 246 14.23 -6.34 -16.96
C GLU A 246 14.29 -7.87 -16.94
N VAL A 247 15.39 -8.48 -17.39
CA VAL A 247 15.57 -9.94 -17.34
C VAL A 247 15.62 -10.43 -15.88
N TYR A 248 16.24 -9.65 -14.99
CA TYR A 248 16.25 -9.94 -13.57
C TYR A 248 14.84 -9.94 -12.96
N LEU A 249 14.06 -8.90 -13.22
CA LEU A 249 12.72 -8.76 -12.64
C LEU A 249 11.76 -9.83 -13.15
N GLU A 250 11.87 -10.22 -14.42
CA GLU A 250 11.02 -11.27 -15.00
C GLU A 250 11.39 -12.66 -14.46
N GLU A 251 12.68 -12.95 -14.26
CA GLU A 251 13.13 -14.18 -13.59
C GLU A 251 12.61 -14.24 -12.15
N LEU A 252 12.70 -13.12 -11.42
CA LEU A 252 12.21 -13.00 -10.05
C LEU A 252 10.69 -13.26 -9.99
N TYR A 253 9.91 -12.65 -10.89
CA TYR A 253 8.47 -12.91 -10.98
C TYR A 253 8.18 -14.38 -11.20
N ARG A 254 8.84 -15.01 -12.18
CA ARG A 254 8.60 -16.41 -12.54
C ARG A 254 8.90 -17.36 -11.39
N GLN A 255 10.02 -17.16 -10.68
CA GLN A 255 10.34 -17.98 -9.51
C GLN A 255 9.33 -17.78 -8.38
N TRP A 256 8.92 -16.54 -8.16
CA TRP A 256 7.90 -16.22 -7.17
C TRP A 256 6.54 -16.84 -7.52
N GLU A 257 6.11 -16.77 -8.78
CA GLU A 257 4.85 -17.33 -9.27
C GLU A 257 4.83 -18.86 -9.12
N ASN A 258 5.90 -19.54 -9.52
CA ASN A 258 6.04 -20.99 -9.32
C ASN A 258 5.95 -21.38 -7.85
N TRP A 259 6.59 -20.61 -6.96
CA TRP A 259 6.47 -20.82 -5.52
C TRP A 259 5.01 -20.61 -5.05
N PHE A 260 4.37 -19.53 -5.49
CA PHE A 260 3.02 -19.16 -5.07
C PHE A 260 1.99 -20.22 -5.50
N GLU A 261 2.11 -20.77 -6.70
CA GLU A 261 1.25 -21.85 -7.18
C GLU A 261 1.43 -23.15 -6.37
N ASN A 262 2.66 -23.46 -5.97
CA ASN A 262 2.92 -24.58 -5.07
C ASN A 262 2.34 -24.35 -3.67
N PHE A 263 2.51 -23.14 -3.13
CA PHE A 263 1.95 -22.72 -1.84
C PHE A 263 0.42 -22.88 -1.83
N VAL A 264 -0.26 -22.39 -2.86
CA VAL A 264 -1.71 -22.56 -3.05
C VAL A 264 -2.11 -24.05 -3.11
N ARG A 265 -1.35 -24.87 -3.85
CA ARG A 265 -1.60 -26.32 -3.94
C ARG A 265 -1.42 -27.05 -2.61
N GLU A 266 -0.42 -26.67 -1.82
CA GLU A 266 -0.19 -27.25 -0.50
C GLU A 266 -1.33 -26.93 0.47
N CYS A 267 -1.81 -25.68 0.48
CA CYS A 267 -2.92 -25.25 1.32
C CYS A 267 -4.24 -25.98 0.95
N THR A 268 -4.53 -26.13 -0.33
CA THR A 268 -5.71 -26.89 -0.81
C THR A 268 -5.59 -28.39 -0.51
N GLY A 269 -4.37 -28.95 -0.59
CA GLY A 269 -4.10 -30.34 -0.20
C GLY A 269 -4.23 -30.60 1.30
N THR A 270 -3.96 -29.61 2.16
CA THR A 270 -4.11 -29.74 3.61
C THR A 270 -5.55 -29.52 4.10
N GLU A 271 -6.39 -28.77 3.38
CA GLU A 271 -7.81 -28.66 3.72
C GLU A 271 -8.56 -30.00 3.59
N ASN A 272 -8.18 -30.86 2.64
CA ASN A 272 -8.72 -32.21 2.52
C ASN A 272 -8.25 -33.17 3.65
N GLN A 273 -7.35 -32.74 4.53
CA GLN A 273 -6.83 -33.56 5.65
C GLN A 273 -7.13 -32.99 7.04
N ARG A 274 -7.88 -31.88 7.17
CA ARG A 274 -8.32 -31.37 8.48
C ARG A 274 -9.63 -32.06 8.93
N PRO A 275 -9.65 -32.81 10.06
CA PRO A 275 -10.90 -33.36 10.58
C PRO A 275 -11.79 -32.22 11.09
N GLY A 276 -13.09 -32.35 10.83
CA GLY A 276 -14.06 -31.27 10.86
C GLY A 276 -14.08 -30.40 12.11
N LYS A 277 -14.00 -29.08 11.89
CA LYS A 277 -14.53 -28.10 12.85
C LYS A 277 -16.06 -28.10 12.73
N LYS A 278 -16.70 -28.65 13.77
CA LYS A 278 -18.15 -28.59 14.00
C LYS A 278 -18.64 -27.15 13.81
N GLN A 279 -19.62 -26.97 12.91
CA GLN A 279 -20.47 -25.78 12.89
C GLN A 279 -21.26 -25.71 14.22
N PRO A 280 -21.49 -24.52 14.81
CA PRO A 280 -22.47 -24.39 15.87
C PRO A 280 -23.87 -24.52 15.27
N GLU A 281 -24.66 -25.46 15.79
CA GLU A 281 -26.08 -25.63 15.46
C GLU A 281 -26.87 -24.35 15.78
N GLU A 282 -27.29 -23.62 14.76
CA GLU A 282 -28.39 -22.65 14.90
C GLU A 282 -29.72 -23.41 14.81
N LYS A 283 -30.39 -23.49 15.97
CA LYS A 283 -31.75 -24.00 16.11
C LYS A 283 -32.73 -23.12 15.34
N GLN A 284 -33.46 -23.73 14.40
CA GLN A 284 -34.69 -23.16 13.82
C GLN A 284 -35.78 -23.01 14.90
N PRO A 285 -36.67 -22.02 14.75
CA PRO A 285 -38.05 -22.16 15.18
C PRO A 285 -39.00 -22.17 13.96
N LEU A 286 -39.75 -23.27 13.84
CA LEU A 286 -41.00 -23.37 13.10
C LEU A 286 -42.09 -22.59 13.84
N GLU A 287 -42.80 -21.69 13.15
CA GLU A 287 -44.26 -21.51 13.24
C GLU A 287 -44.75 -20.50 12.17
N GLU A 288 -45.11 -21.01 11.00
CA GLU A 288 -45.99 -20.30 10.05
C GLU A 288 -47.43 -20.36 10.58
N LYS A 289 -47.90 -19.26 11.18
CA LYS A 289 -49.33 -19.05 11.43
C LYS A 289 -49.99 -18.45 10.20
N ARG A 290 -50.94 -19.22 9.67
CA ARG A 290 -51.89 -18.92 8.59
C ARG A 290 -52.46 -17.49 8.66
N SER A 291 -52.36 -16.77 7.55
CA SER A 291 -53.16 -15.56 7.29
C SER A 291 -54.59 -15.95 6.86
N PRO A 292 -55.65 -15.29 7.36
CA PRO A 292 -56.98 -15.44 6.78
C PRO A 292 -57.20 -14.46 5.61
N GLU A 293 -57.89 -14.96 4.61
CA GLU A 293 -58.43 -14.21 3.47
C GLU A 293 -59.35 -13.06 3.94
N ILE A 294 -59.20 -11.88 3.33
CA ILE A 294 -60.28 -10.89 3.29
C ILE A 294 -60.48 -10.51 1.82
N LYS A 295 -61.60 -10.97 1.26
CA LYS A 295 -62.21 -10.44 0.03
C LYS A 295 -63.07 -9.22 0.36
N ILE A 296 -63.28 -8.41 -0.68
CA ILE A 296 -64.48 -7.62 -1.07
C ILE A 296 -64.08 -6.14 -1.30
N ILE A 297 -63.84 -5.70 -2.54
CA ILE A 297 -64.75 -5.24 -3.63
C ILE A 297 -65.07 -3.74 -3.52
N SER A 298 -64.93 -3.07 -4.70
CA SER A 298 -65.40 -1.74 -5.13
C SER A 298 -64.99 -0.50 -4.34
#